data_AF-A0A954RNA1-F1
#
_entry.id   AF-A0A954RNA1-F1
#
_cell.length_a   1.000
_cell.length_b   1.000
_cell.length_c   1.000
_cell.angle_alpha   90.00
_cell.angle_beta   90.00
_cell.angle_gamma   90.00
#
_symmetry.space_group_name_H-M   'P 1'
#
loop_
_entity.id
_entity.type
_entity.pdbx_description
1 polymer ?
#
loop_
_entity_poly.entity_id
_entity_poly.type
_entity_poly.pdbx_seq_one_letter_code
_entity_poly.pdbx_strand_id
1 'polypeptide(L)'
;MEPQRLFERYRDLQRYLDWTEQDRLRVLEIRAVVLPHLEDLTDDFYAEILRHEATASVLTEGAGQIARLKQSLSVWLEQLVSGQYDEAYVAARWQVGLRHTKIGLHQVYTNAAMARLRRAIHRILQKSLDCPDTMWATIESVNKLLDLDLAIIEDSYEHHRLETEKLAERQRSEQKFRNLVEAAACMIVILRDDLSVAYFSPFAERLSGYECDEVVGRPYEELFSAHGDTSAVWCEWLYAIRHLPVSNCELSIRSRDGSVRWLAWNIIRLDDFDRAPAVLAVGHDITEKRRSAELLLQSERLAAIGQTITGLAHESRNALQRINSCTELLEFEVEENAQAIQLIRRIQQAQDDLARLFDEVRSFAAPIQLDRSTCSLPSIWRDAWHHLQNEQRGRQIEFSEDVEEATARASVDRFRLTQVFRNLFENSLAAGADPLTIRVTCRALPGPPNRLRPVADESEASQLEIRVIDNGPGLDDRARRQVFQPFFTTKAKGTGLGMAIAHRILAAHGGSIAVEESTASGAEFVLTLPRNPG
;
A
#
# COMPACT_ATOMS: atom_id res chain seq x y z
N MET A 1 3.40 4.50 -43.20
CA MET A 1 3.86 5.62 -44.06
C MET A 1 2.74 6.06 -45.02
N GLU A 2 2.57 7.35 -45.28
CA GLU A 2 1.60 7.86 -46.27
C GLU A 2 2.04 7.48 -47.70
N PRO A 3 1.14 6.96 -48.58
CA PRO A 3 1.49 6.51 -49.93
C PRO A 3 2.20 7.56 -50.79
N GLN A 4 1.77 8.82 -50.67
CA GLN A 4 2.33 9.93 -51.44
C GLN A 4 3.79 10.22 -51.08
N ARG A 5 4.14 10.23 -49.79
CA ARG A 5 5.54 10.42 -49.32
C ARG A 5 6.44 9.27 -49.75
N LEU A 6 5.91 8.05 -49.75
CA LEU A 6 6.63 6.87 -50.20
C LEU A 6 6.95 6.97 -51.71
N PHE A 7 5.99 7.42 -52.52
CA PHE A 7 6.20 7.61 -53.95
C PHE A 7 7.14 8.77 -54.28
N GLU A 8 7.07 9.88 -53.54
CA GLU A 8 8.04 10.98 -53.64
C GLU A 8 9.48 10.49 -53.38
N ARG A 9 9.67 9.69 -52.32
CA ARG A 9 10.97 9.07 -52.02
C ARG A 9 11.44 8.15 -53.14
N TYR A 10 10.55 7.35 -53.73
CA TYR A 10 10.88 6.52 -54.89
C TYR A 10 11.34 7.36 -56.09
N ARG A 11 10.67 8.48 -56.38
CA ARG A 11 11.09 9.42 -57.45
C ARG A 11 12.45 10.06 -57.16
N ASP A 12 12.77 10.31 -55.90
CA ASP A 12 14.08 10.82 -55.50
C ASP A 12 15.18 9.79 -55.77
N LEU A 13 14.93 8.52 -55.44
CA LEU A 13 15.84 7.41 -55.74
C LEU A 13 15.99 7.19 -57.26
N GLN A 14 14.91 7.32 -58.03
CA GLN A 14 14.98 7.28 -59.50
C GLN A 14 15.91 8.35 -60.06
N ARG A 15 15.83 9.59 -59.53
CA ARG A 15 16.74 10.68 -59.91
C ARG A 15 18.18 10.38 -59.52
N TYR A 16 18.40 9.77 -58.36
CA TYR A 16 19.74 9.42 -57.88
C TYR A 16 20.42 8.34 -58.74
N LEU A 17 19.66 7.38 -59.26
CA LEU A 17 20.16 6.28 -60.09
C LEU A 17 20.16 6.59 -61.60
N ASP A 18 19.89 7.83 -61.99
CA ASP A 18 19.70 8.24 -63.39
C ASP A 18 18.72 7.30 -64.12
N TRP A 19 17.57 7.02 -63.49
CA TRP A 19 16.48 6.24 -64.08
C TRP A 19 15.71 7.10 -65.08
N THR A 20 15.71 6.68 -66.34
CA THR A 20 15.14 7.44 -67.47
C THR A 20 13.96 6.73 -68.13
N GLU A 21 13.26 7.46 -69.01
CA GLU A 21 12.23 6.86 -69.86
C GLU A 21 12.80 5.78 -70.80
N GLN A 22 14.06 5.89 -71.22
CA GLN A 22 14.70 4.83 -72.01
C GLN A 22 14.89 3.55 -71.18
N ASP A 23 15.25 3.68 -69.91
CA ASP A 23 15.35 2.53 -69.00
C ASP A 23 13.98 1.85 -68.83
N ARG A 24 12.92 2.64 -68.67
CA ARG A 24 11.53 2.15 -68.62
C ARG A 24 11.16 1.37 -69.88
N LEU A 25 11.50 1.89 -71.06
CA LEU A 25 11.23 1.24 -72.35
C LEU A 25 12.03 -0.06 -72.52
N ARG A 26 13.33 -0.07 -72.19
CA ARG A 26 14.16 -1.30 -72.26
C ARG A 26 13.61 -2.40 -71.35
N VAL A 27 13.17 -2.04 -70.13
CA VAL A 27 12.55 -3.01 -69.21
C VAL A 27 11.19 -3.50 -69.73
N LEU A 28 10.42 -2.65 -70.40
CA LEU A 28 9.16 -3.06 -71.02
C LEU A 28 9.38 -4.00 -72.22
N GLU A 29 10.39 -3.76 -73.04
CA GLU A 29 10.71 -4.58 -74.23
C GLU A 29 11.10 -6.01 -73.85
N ILE A 30 11.84 -6.20 -72.75
CA ILE A 30 12.20 -7.55 -72.28
C ILE A 30 11.04 -8.34 -71.67
N ARG A 31 9.86 -7.74 -71.53
CA ARG A 31 8.66 -8.45 -71.05
C ARG A 31 8.40 -9.73 -71.85
N ALA A 32 8.48 -9.66 -73.18
CA ALA A 32 8.25 -10.84 -74.04
C ALA A 32 9.32 -11.94 -73.86
N VAL A 33 10.50 -11.56 -73.38
CA VAL A 33 11.63 -12.47 -73.14
C VAL A 33 11.57 -13.08 -71.74
N VAL A 34 11.18 -12.29 -70.73
CA VAL A 34 11.20 -12.73 -69.32
C VAL A 34 9.93 -13.51 -68.94
N LEU A 35 8.75 -13.12 -69.46
CA LEU A 35 7.48 -13.75 -69.08
C LEU A 35 7.43 -15.28 -69.31
N PRO A 36 7.96 -15.84 -70.42
CA PRO A 36 7.98 -17.29 -70.63
C PRO A 36 8.79 -18.08 -69.59
N HIS A 37 9.67 -17.42 -68.84
CA HIS A 37 10.57 -18.04 -67.85
C HIS A 37 10.14 -17.78 -66.40
N LEU A 38 8.98 -17.18 -66.13
CA LEU A 38 8.57 -16.84 -64.77
C LEU A 38 8.43 -18.06 -63.85
N GLU A 39 7.83 -19.14 -64.34
CA GLU A 39 7.65 -20.37 -63.57
C GLU A 39 9.02 -20.93 -63.14
N ASP A 40 9.94 -21.09 -64.10
CA ASP A 40 11.32 -21.52 -63.87
C ASP A 40 12.06 -20.62 -62.87
N LEU A 41 11.90 -19.29 -62.98
CA LEU A 41 12.51 -18.32 -62.08
C LEU A 41 12.00 -18.47 -60.65
N THR A 42 10.69 -18.60 -60.48
CA THR A 42 10.10 -18.77 -59.14
C THR A 42 10.43 -20.14 -58.53
N ASP A 43 10.49 -21.18 -59.34
CA ASP A 43 10.84 -22.52 -58.91
C ASP A 43 12.30 -22.62 -58.45
N ASP A 44 13.24 -22.07 -59.23
CA ASP A 44 14.65 -21.99 -58.84
C ASP A 44 14.85 -21.17 -57.55
N PHE A 45 14.11 -20.07 -57.43
CA PHE A 45 14.18 -19.19 -56.26
C PHE A 45 13.75 -19.91 -54.97
N TYR A 46 12.58 -20.55 -54.97
CA TYR A 46 12.09 -21.26 -53.78
C TYR A 46 12.80 -22.58 -53.52
N ALA A 47 13.30 -23.27 -54.56
CA ALA A 47 14.14 -24.45 -54.39
C ALA A 47 15.40 -24.13 -53.56
N GLU A 48 15.98 -22.95 -53.74
CA GLU A 48 17.13 -22.53 -52.93
C GLU A 48 16.75 -22.08 -51.51
N ILE A 49 15.65 -21.32 -51.36
CA ILE A 49 15.17 -20.90 -50.04
C ILE A 49 14.97 -22.10 -49.11
N LEU A 50 14.49 -23.23 -49.66
CA LEU A 50 14.28 -24.47 -48.91
C LEU A 50 15.58 -25.20 -48.55
N ARG A 51 16.70 -24.92 -49.24
CA ARG A 51 18.02 -25.51 -48.93
C ARG A 51 18.71 -24.82 -47.76
N HIS A 52 18.30 -23.61 -47.40
CA HIS A 52 18.89 -22.84 -46.30
C HIS A 52 17.98 -22.87 -45.07
N GLU A 53 18.48 -23.43 -43.97
CA GLU A 53 17.74 -23.64 -42.73
C GLU A 53 17.06 -22.37 -42.18
N ALA A 54 17.79 -21.24 -42.17
CA ALA A 54 17.30 -19.97 -41.64
C ALA A 54 16.16 -19.34 -42.46
N THR A 55 16.07 -19.63 -43.76
CA THR A 55 14.98 -19.14 -44.62
C THR A 55 13.85 -20.16 -44.73
N ALA A 56 14.16 -21.46 -44.61
CA ALA A 56 13.18 -22.53 -44.55
C ALA A 56 12.37 -22.52 -43.24
N SER A 57 12.98 -22.12 -42.12
CA SER A 57 12.32 -22.07 -40.80
C SER A 57 11.15 -21.10 -40.71
N VAL A 58 11.09 -20.11 -41.60
CA VAL A 58 10.01 -19.12 -41.71
C VAL A 58 8.80 -19.68 -42.50
N LEU A 59 8.98 -20.80 -43.21
CA LEU A 59 7.94 -21.46 -44.04
C LEU A 59 7.28 -22.60 -43.26
N THR A 60 6.45 -22.25 -42.28
CA THR A 60 5.85 -23.18 -41.31
C THR A 60 4.60 -23.93 -41.80
N GLU A 61 3.89 -23.43 -42.81
CA GLU A 61 2.60 -23.95 -43.29
C GLU A 61 2.73 -24.94 -44.48
N GLY A 62 3.95 -25.38 -44.81
CA GLY A 62 4.20 -26.40 -45.83
C GLY A 62 3.89 -25.98 -47.28
N ALA A 63 3.53 -26.95 -48.12
CA ALA A 63 3.43 -26.77 -49.58
C ALA A 63 2.41 -25.70 -50.04
N GLY A 64 1.32 -25.50 -49.28
CA GLY A 64 0.30 -24.50 -49.60
C GLY A 64 0.74 -23.05 -49.37
N GLN A 65 1.67 -22.82 -48.43
CA GLN A 65 2.30 -21.51 -48.24
C GLN A 65 3.29 -21.20 -49.35
N ILE A 66 4.08 -22.19 -49.75
CA ILE A 66 5.06 -22.06 -50.83
C ILE A 66 4.37 -21.74 -52.16
N ALA A 67 3.24 -22.39 -52.47
CA ALA A 67 2.46 -22.09 -53.68
C ALA A 67 1.96 -20.63 -53.73
N ARG A 68 1.42 -20.11 -52.61
CA ARG A 68 0.97 -18.70 -52.50
C ARG A 68 2.14 -17.71 -52.63
N LEU A 69 3.29 -18.06 -52.08
CA LEU A 69 4.50 -17.27 -52.15
C LEU A 69 5.11 -17.25 -53.57
N LYS A 70 5.16 -18.40 -54.25
CA LYS A 70 5.51 -18.50 -55.69
C LYS A 70 4.60 -17.63 -56.55
N GLN A 71 3.29 -17.69 -56.31
CA GLN A 71 2.34 -16.82 -57.01
C GLN A 71 2.61 -15.33 -56.73
N SER A 72 2.90 -14.97 -55.48
CA SER A 72 3.21 -13.59 -55.10
C SER A 72 4.49 -13.08 -55.77
N LEU A 73 5.54 -13.91 -55.83
CA LEU A 73 6.79 -13.58 -56.53
C LEU A 73 6.58 -13.48 -58.05
N SER A 74 5.75 -14.36 -58.63
CA SER A 74 5.40 -14.30 -60.06
C SER A 74 4.73 -12.97 -60.39
N VAL A 75 3.73 -12.57 -59.59
CA VAL A 75 3.06 -11.26 -59.74
C VAL A 75 4.05 -10.11 -59.59
N TRP A 76 4.99 -10.20 -58.64
CA TRP A 76 6.03 -9.18 -58.48
C TRP A 76 6.93 -9.07 -59.72
N LEU A 77 7.38 -10.20 -60.28
CA LEU A 77 8.20 -10.27 -61.50
C LEU A 77 7.44 -9.77 -62.74
N GLU A 78 6.15 -10.09 -62.87
CA GLU A 78 5.29 -9.56 -63.95
C GLU A 78 5.17 -8.03 -63.87
N GLN A 79 5.02 -7.50 -62.66
CA GLN A 79 4.98 -6.06 -62.43
C GLN A 79 6.33 -5.40 -62.70
N LEU A 80 7.45 -6.07 -62.37
CA LEU A 80 8.80 -5.58 -62.61
C LEU A 80 9.02 -5.27 -64.10
N VAL A 81 8.51 -6.10 -65.01
CA VAL A 81 8.63 -5.88 -66.47
C VAL A 81 7.38 -5.22 -67.09
N SER A 82 6.56 -4.57 -66.28
CA SER A 82 5.30 -3.96 -66.75
C SER A 82 5.48 -2.61 -67.42
N GLY A 83 6.58 -1.90 -67.12
CA GLY A 83 6.76 -0.51 -67.53
C GLY A 83 5.84 0.49 -66.81
N GLN A 84 5.08 0.07 -65.80
CA GLN A 84 4.20 0.92 -64.98
C GLN A 84 4.74 0.99 -63.54
N TYR A 85 5.36 2.12 -63.19
CA TYR A 85 6.04 2.34 -61.91
C TYR A 85 5.42 3.53 -61.15
N ASP A 86 4.13 3.40 -60.84
CA ASP A 86 3.32 4.42 -60.16
C ASP A 86 3.25 4.22 -58.63
N GLU A 87 2.40 4.99 -57.95
CA GLU A 87 2.21 4.88 -56.49
C GLU A 87 1.81 3.46 -56.05
N ALA A 88 0.97 2.77 -56.84
CA ALA A 88 0.52 1.42 -56.53
C ALA A 88 1.66 0.41 -56.66
N TYR A 89 2.51 0.56 -57.69
CA TYR A 89 3.71 -0.24 -57.86
C TYR A 89 4.62 -0.13 -56.63
N VAL A 90 4.90 1.09 -56.17
CA VAL A 90 5.80 1.35 -55.02
C VAL A 90 5.19 0.85 -53.71
N ALA A 91 3.89 1.11 -53.49
CA ALA A 91 3.19 0.61 -52.31
C ALA A 91 3.24 -0.93 -52.22
N ALA A 92 3.17 -1.63 -53.35
CA ALA A 92 3.29 -3.09 -53.37
C ALA A 92 4.67 -3.56 -52.89
N ARG A 93 5.77 -2.88 -53.27
CA ARG A 93 7.15 -3.22 -52.85
C ARG A 93 7.33 -2.97 -51.36
N TRP A 94 6.79 -1.86 -50.86
CA TRP A 94 6.79 -1.58 -49.43
C TRP A 94 6.08 -2.67 -48.61
N GLN A 95 4.94 -3.18 -49.11
CA GLN A 95 4.21 -4.25 -48.45
C GLN A 95 4.98 -5.57 -48.42
N VAL A 96 5.91 -5.81 -49.35
CA VAL A 96 6.76 -7.01 -49.33
C VAL A 96 7.63 -7.01 -48.08
N GLY A 97 8.35 -5.92 -47.79
CA GLY A 97 9.19 -5.88 -46.60
C GLY A 97 8.40 -5.87 -45.29
N LEU A 98 7.23 -5.22 -45.24
CA LEU A 98 6.30 -5.36 -44.09
C LEU A 98 5.80 -6.79 -43.87
N ARG A 99 5.62 -7.58 -44.94
CA ARG A 99 5.27 -9.00 -44.80
C ARG A 99 6.47 -9.79 -44.32
N HIS A 100 7.67 -9.50 -44.82
CA HIS A 100 8.88 -10.17 -44.37
C HIS A 100 9.17 -9.94 -42.88
N THR A 101 8.97 -8.71 -42.38
CA THR A 101 9.10 -8.44 -40.93
C THR A 101 8.08 -9.23 -40.12
N LYS A 102 6.82 -9.31 -40.58
CA LYS A 102 5.76 -10.09 -39.90
C LYS A 102 6.05 -11.59 -39.82
N ILE A 103 6.69 -12.16 -40.82
CA ILE A 103 7.10 -13.57 -40.82
C ILE A 103 8.48 -13.78 -40.17
N GLY A 104 9.15 -12.72 -39.70
CA GLY A 104 10.46 -12.81 -39.06
C GLY A 104 11.64 -13.05 -40.02
N LEU A 105 11.47 -12.80 -41.32
CA LEU A 105 12.55 -12.94 -42.30
C LEU A 105 13.50 -11.75 -42.21
N HIS A 106 14.73 -11.99 -41.77
CA HIS A 106 15.75 -10.94 -41.64
C HIS A 106 16.09 -10.28 -43.00
N GLN A 107 16.25 -8.95 -43.00
CA GLN A 107 16.51 -8.13 -44.21
C GLN A 107 17.65 -8.65 -45.10
N VAL A 108 18.76 -9.11 -44.52
CA VAL A 108 19.91 -9.68 -45.24
C VAL A 108 19.53 -10.78 -46.24
N TYR A 109 18.49 -11.57 -45.95
CA TYR A 109 18.02 -12.63 -46.86
C TYR A 109 17.28 -12.05 -48.07
N THR A 110 16.62 -10.90 -47.92
CA THR A 110 16.04 -10.16 -49.05
C THR A 110 17.12 -9.69 -50.02
N ASN A 111 18.28 -9.25 -49.51
CA ASN A 111 19.39 -8.80 -50.36
C ASN A 111 19.99 -9.98 -51.14
N ALA A 112 20.16 -11.13 -50.49
CA ALA A 112 20.61 -12.36 -51.13
C ALA A 112 19.59 -12.87 -52.18
N ALA A 113 18.31 -12.80 -51.86
CA ALA A 113 17.20 -13.12 -52.78
C ALA A 113 17.23 -12.24 -54.02
N MET A 114 17.37 -10.92 -53.86
CA MET A 114 17.45 -9.97 -54.95
C MET A 114 18.66 -10.23 -55.86
N ALA A 115 19.82 -10.53 -55.28
CA ALA A 115 21.02 -10.89 -56.03
C ALA A 115 20.87 -12.20 -56.83
N ARG A 116 20.04 -13.15 -56.36
CA ARG A 116 19.72 -14.37 -57.10
C ARG A 116 18.82 -14.06 -58.30
N LEU A 117 17.72 -13.34 -58.08
CA LEU A 117 16.79 -12.94 -59.14
C LEU A 117 17.51 -12.16 -60.24
N ARG A 118 18.38 -11.22 -59.85
CA ARG A 118 19.25 -10.46 -60.76
C ARG A 118 20.07 -11.38 -61.67
N ARG A 119 20.82 -12.33 -61.09
CA ARG A 119 21.63 -13.29 -61.86
C ARG A 119 20.79 -14.15 -62.80
N ALA A 120 19.60 -14.56 -62.36
CA ALA A 120 18.72 -15.38 -63.17
C ALA A 120 18.16 -14.60 -64.38
N ILE A 121 17.73 -13.35 -64.17
CA ILE A 121 17.28 -12.46 -65.25
C ILE A 121 18.44 -12.17 -66.22
N HIS A 122 19.65 -11.89 -65.73
CA HIS A 122 20.82 -11.67 -66.59
C HIS A 122 21.09 -12.85 -67.52
N ARG A 123 21.00 -14.09 -67.02
CA ARG A 123 21.18 -15.30 -67.85
C ARG A 123 20.12 -15.44 -68.93
N ILE A 124 18.87 -15.05 -68.65
CA ILE A 124 17.79 -15.06 -69.64
C ILE A 124 18.08 -14.03 -70.74
N LEU A 125 18.46 -12.81 -70.36
CA LEU A 125 18.80 -11.74 -71.31
C LEU A 125 20.01 -12.11 -72.18
N GLN A 126 21.05 -12.71 -71.60
CA GLN A 126 22.25 -13.17 -72.32
C GLN A 126 21.95 -14.23 -73.39
N LYS A 127 20.92 -15.05 -73.18
CA LYS A 127 20.53 -16.08 -74.15
C LYS A 127 19.61 -15.56 -75.25
N SER A 128 19.01 -14.39 -75.06
CA SER A 128 17.89 -13.90 -75.87
C SER A 128 18.20 -12.63 -76.66
N LEU A 129 19.26 -11.91 -76.30
CA LEU A 129 19.68 -10.67 -76.96
C LEU A 129 21.00 -10.88 -77.70
N ASP A 130 20.97 -10.69 -79.02
CA ASP A 130 22.14 -10.91 -79.89
C ASP A 130 23.10 -9.71 -79.95
N CYS A 131 22.62 -8.49 -79.65
CA CYS A 131 23.40 -7.26 -79.70
C CYS A 131 24.05 -6.95 -78.33
N PRO A 132 25.39 -6.95 -78.21
CA PRO A 132 26.06 -6.71 -76.93
C PRO A 132 25.71 -5.36 -76.29
N ASP A 133 25.66 -4.28 -77.07
CA ASP A 133 25.40 -2.93 -76.54
C ASP A 133 23.97 -2.79 -76.00
N THR A 134 22.99 -3.33 -76.74
CA THR A 134 21.59 -3.37 -76.30
C THR A 134 21.43 -4.26 -75.06
N MET A 135 22.11 -5.40 -75.01
CA MET A 135 22.10 -6.29 -73.86
C MET A 135 22.65 -5.60 -72.60
N TRP A 136 23.80 -4.93 -72.70
CA TRP A 136 24.41 -4.24 -71.57
C TRP A 136 23.53 -3.10 -71.05
N ALA A 137 23.01 -2.24 -71.94
CA ALA A 137 22.13 -1.16 -71.55
C ALA A 137 20.85 -1.67 -70.87
N THR A 138 20.28 -2.77 -71.36
CA THR A 138 19.09 -3.39 -70.77
C THR A 138 19.39 -4.03 -69.41
N ILE A 139 20.53 -4.71 -69.26
CA ILE A 139 20.99 -5.25 -67.98
C ILE A 139 21.16 -4.12 -66.95
N GLU A 140 21.73 -2.98 -67.37
CA GLU A 140 21.89 -1.80 -66.53
C GLU A 140 20.52 -1.26 -66.07
N SER A 141 19.57 -1.08 -66.98
CA SER A 141 18.21 -0.65 -66.64
C SER A 141 17.54 -1.62 -65.65
N VAL A 142 17.61 -2.94 -65.89
CA VAL A 142 17.05 -3.93 -64.95
C VAL A 142 17.71 -3.84 -63.58
N ASN A 143 19.03 -3.65 -63.51
CA ASN A 143 19.73 -3.51 -62.23
C ASN A 143 19.25 -2.28 -61.46
N LYS A 144 19.16 -1.12 -62.13
CA LYS A 144 18.63 0.12 -61.52
C LYS A 144 17.23 -0.13 -60.93
N LEU A 145 16.33 -0.80 -61.67
CA LEU A 145 14.98 -1.08 -61.18
C LEU A 145 14.97 -2.06 -60.00
N LEU A 146 15.77 -3.12 -60.04
CA LEU A 146 15.89 -4.07 -58.92
C LEU A 146 16.46 -3.40 -57.67
N ASP A 147 17.41 -2.47 -57.82
CA ASP A 147 17.97 -1.68 -56.72
C ASP A 147 16.94 -0.70 -56.15
N LEU A 148 16.11 -0.08 -56.99
CA LEU A 148 14.97 0.74 -56.55
C LEU A 148 13.96 -0.08 -55.74
N ASP A 149 13.56 -1.25 -56.25
CA ASP A 149 12.64 -2.15 -55.55
C ASP A 149 13.22 -2.59 -54.20
N LEU A 150 14.52 -2.94 -54.17
CA LEU A 150 15.20 -3.33 -52.95
C LEU A 150 15.20 -2.20 -51.92
N ALA A 151 15.55 -0.97 -52.33
CA ALA A 151 15.57 0.18 -51.44
C ALA A 151 14.20 0.45 -50.78
N ILE A 152 13.10 0.31 -51.53
CA ILE A 152 11.74 0.47 -50.99
C ILE A 152 11.39 -0.67 -50.02
N ILE A 153 11.82 -1.90 -50.32
CA ILE A 153 11.62 -3.03 -49.40
C ILE A 153 12.42 -2.81 -48.12
N GLU A 154 13.68 -2.38 -48.20
CA GLU A 154 14.55 -2.11 -47.04
C GLU A 154 14.04 -0.95 -46.17
N ASP A 155 13.54 0.14 -46.76
CA ASP A 155 12.96 1.26 -46.01
C ASP A 155 11.75 0.80 -45.16
N SER A 156 11.00 -0.21 -45.61
CA SER A 156 9.92 -0.80 -44.81
C SER A 156 10.40 -1.60 -43.60
N TYR A 157 11.56 -2.26 -43.69
CA TYR A 157 12.20 -2.91 -42.56
C TYR A 157 12.62 -1.90 -41.50
N GLU A 158 13.26 -0.82 -41.92
CA GLU A 158 13.73 0.23 -41.02
C GLU A 158 12.54 0.92 -40.32
N HIS A 159 11.49 1.26 -41.06
CA HIS A 159 10.28 1.86 -40.50
C HIS A 159 9.66 0.98 -39.41
N HIS A 160 9.50 -0.31 -39.68
CA HIS A 160 8.93 -1.23 -38.70
C HIS A 160 9.81 -1.37 -37.45
N ARG A 161 11.14 -1.49 -37.64
CA ARG A 161 12.08 -1.55 -36.51
C ARG A 161 11.95 -0.33 -35.61
N LEU A 162 11.98 0.87 -36.18
CA LEU A 162 11.84 2.12 -35.43
C LEU A 162 10.50 2.24 -34.69
N GLU A 163 9.40 1.79 -35.30
CA GLU A 163 8.09 1.77 -34.63
C GLU A 163 8.08 0.80 -33.44
N THR A 164 8.63 -0.41 -33.61
CA THR A 164 8.70 -1.41 -32.53
C THR A 164 9.60 -0.97 -31.38
N GLU A 165 10.75 -0.35 -31.68
CA GLU A 165 11.66 0.21 -30.67
C GLU A 165 10.99 1.33 -29.87
N LYS A 166 10.32 2.28 -30.55
CA LYS A 166 9.59 3.37 -29.89
C LYS A 166 8.47 2.84 -28.98
N LEU A 167 7.73 1.84 -29.43
CA LEU A 167 6.67 1.23 -28.62
C LEU A 167 7.25 0.53 -27.38
N ALA A 168 8.31 -0.24 -27.55
CA ALA A 168 8.99 -0.94 -26.46
C ALA A 168 9.60 0.04 -25.44
N GLU A 169 10.19 1.14 -25.91
CA GLU A 169 10.74 2.20 -25.06
C GLU A 169 9.62 2.89 -24.26
N ARG A 170 8.51 3.24 -24.92
CA ARG A 170 7.34 3.81 -24.24
C ARG A 170 6.80 2.87 -23.16
N GLN A 171 6.61 1.59 -23.48
CA GLN A 171 6.16 0.58 -22.51
C GLN A 171 7.14 0.43 -21.34
N ARG A 172 8.46 0.40 -21.60
CA ARG A 172 9.47 0.37 -20.55
C ARG A 172 9.41 1.60 -19.66
N SER A 173 9.22 2.78 -20.24
CA SER A 173 9.11 4.03 -19.48
C SER A 173 7.87 4.04 -18.58
N GLU A 174 6.71 3.67 -19.14
CA GLU A 174 5.45 3.56 -18.39
C GLU A 174 5.55 2.54 -17.26
N GLN A 175 6.17 1.37 -17.51
CA GLN A 175 6.34 0.36 -16.47
C GLN A 175 7.32 0.82 -15.37
N LYS A 176 8.41 1.48 -15.74
CA LYS A 176 9.34 2.06 -14.76
C LYS A 176 8.63 3.08 -13.87
N PHE A 177 7.81 3.95 -14.45
CA PHE A 177 7.03 4.93 -13.70
C PHE A 177 6.04 4.26 -12.74
N ARG A 178 5.27 3.27 -13.20
CA ARG A 178 4.35 2.49 -12.35
C ARG A 178 5.07 1.86 -11.15
N ASN A 179 6.20 1.20 -11.39
CA ASN A 179 6.97 0.55 -10.32
C ASN A 179 7.50 1.56 -9.28
N LEU A 180 7.96 2.74 -9.72
CA LEU A 180 8.44 3.79 -8.81
C LEU A 180 7.31 4.30 -7.90
N VAL A 181 6.13 4.52 -8.46
CA VAL A 181 4.94 4.98 -7.72
C VAL A 181 4.49 3.93 -6.70
N GLU A 182 4.42 2.66 -7.09
CA GLU A 182 3.99 1.58 -6.19
C GLU A 182 4.99 1.36 -5.05
N ALA A 183 6.29 1.39 -5.34
CA ALA A 183 7.35 1.22 -4.34
C ALA A 183 7.37 2.35 -3.30
N ALA A 184 7.01 3.57 -3.69
CA ALA A 184 6.95 4.72 -2.77
C ALA A 184 5.82 4.62 -1.74
N ALA A 185 4.85 3.70 -1.91
CA ALA A 185 3.72 3.52 -0.99
C ALA A 185 3.02 4.85 -0.66
N CYS A 186 2.80 5.68 -1.69
CA CYS A 186 2.18 6.99 -1.59
C CYS A 186 0.77 6.97 -2.14
N MET A 187 -0.13 7.69 -1.49
CA MET A 187 -1.44 7.99 -2.06
C MET A 187 -1.26 9.06 -3.13
N ILE A 188 -1.44 8.69 -4.39
CA ILE A 188 -1.45 9.63 -5.50
C ILE A 188 -2.88 9.84 -5.98
N VAL A 189 -3.29 11.10 -6.02
CA VAL A 189 -4.59 11.54 -6.52
C VAL A 189 -4.37 12.68 -7.51
N ILE A 190 -5.01 12.62 -8.67
CA ILE A 190 -5.05 13.75 -9.61
C ILE A 190 -6.47 14.28 -9.62
N LEU A 191 -6.62 15.60 -9.45
CA LEU A 191 -7.90 16.29 -9.45
C LEU A 191 -7.99 17.20 -10.68
N ARG A 192 -9.16 17.25 -11.32
CA ARG A 192 -9.44 18.24 -12.37
C ARG A 192 -9.73 19.61 -11.76
N ASP A 193 -9.89 20.62 -12.61
CA ASP A 193 -10.21 22.00 -12.21
C ASP A 193 -11.50 22.13 -11.38
N ASP A 194 -12.45 21.21 -11.53
CA ASP A 194 -13.69 21.11 -10.75
C ASP A 194 -13.55 20.26 -9.48
N LEU A 195 -12.32 19.87 -9.13
CA LEU A 195 -12.00 19.03 -7.97
C LEU A 195 -12.54 17.59 -8.06
N SER A 196 -12.98 17.16 -9.23
CA SER A 196 -13.29 15.76 -9.49
C SER A 196 -12.02 14.92 -9.58
N VAL A 197 -12.06 13.69 -9.07
CA VAL A 197 -10.92 12.76 -9.13
C VAL A 197 -10.73 12.27 -10.56
N ALA A 198 -9.59 12.57 -11.18
CA ALA A 198 -9.20 12.09 -12.50
C ALA A 198 -8.37 10.80 -12.44
N TYR A 199 -7.56 10.65 -11.39
CA TYR A 199 -6.71 9.48 -11.18
C TYR A 199 -6.61 9.17 -9.70
N PHE A 200 -6.63 7.88 -9.39
CA PHE A 200 -6.52 7.36 -8.04
C PHE A 200 -5.59 6.14 -8.03
N SER A 201 -4.47 6.25 -7.32
CA SER A 201 -3.46 5.18 -7.34
C SER A 201 -3.88 3.92 -6.58
N PRO A 202 -3.30 2.74 -6.90
CA PRO A 202 -3.59 1.50 -6.17
C PRO A 202 -3.28 1.53 -4.67
N PHE A 203 -2.28 2.33 -4.25
CA PHE A 203 -2.01 2.52 -2.83
C PHE A 203 -3.12 3.34 -2.15
N ALA A 204 -3.69 4.31 -2.86
CA ALA A 204 -4.82 5.10 -2.38
C ALA A 204 -6.05 4.23 -2.10
N GLU A 205 -6.31 3.23 -2.96
CA GLU A 205 -7.37 2.25 -2.76
C GLU A 205 -7.16 1.45 -1.47
N ARG A 206 -5.96 0.87 -1.30
CA ARG A 206 -5.63 0.08 -0.10
C ARG A 206 -5.69 0.89 1.19
N LEU A 207 -5.26 2.15 1.17
CA LEU A 207 -5.23 3.01 2.35
C LEU A 207 -6.64 3.51 2.74
N SER A 208 -7.44 3.89 1.75
CA SER A 208 -8.75 4.50 1.98
C SER A 208 -9.90 3.49 2.04
N GLY A 209 -9.75 2.32 1.42
CA GLY A 209 -10.79 1.30 1.28
C GLY A 209 -11.80 1.58 0.17
N TYR A 210 -11.57 2.58 -0.68
CA TYR A 210 -12.37 2.88 -1.86
C TYR A 210 -11.67 2.38 -3.12
N GLU A 211 -12.40 1.76 -4.04
CA GLU A 211 -11.86 1.38 -5.34
C GLU A 211 -11.82 2.58 -6.29
N CYS A 212 -10.89 2.58 -7.25
CA CYS A 212 -10.69 3.64 -8.24
C CYS A 212 -11.99 3.95 -9.00
N ASP A 213 -12.71 2.92 -9.43
CA ASP A 213 -13.97 3.04 -10.17
C ASP A 213 -15.10 3.71 -9.35
N GLU A 214 -15.00 3.69 -8.02
CA GLU A 214 -15.98 4.30 -7.11
C GLU A 214 -15.72 5.80 -6.88
N VAL A 215 -14.48 6.25 -7.09
CA VAL A 215 -14.02 7.60 -6.75
C VAL A 215 -13.78 8.46 -7.97
N VAL A 216 -13.37 7.88 -9.10
CA VAL A 216 -13.11 8.63 -10.33
C VAL A 216 -14.37 9.34 -10.81
N GLY A 217 -14.23 10.62 -11.15
CA GLY A 217 -15.30 11.52 -11.56
C GLY A 217 -16.10 12.13 -10.41
N ARG A 218 -15.88 11.74 -9.16
CA ARG A 218 -16.56 12.31 -8.00
C ARG A 218 -15.75 13.44 -7.36
N PRO A 219 -16.40 14.41 -6.72
CA PRO A 219 -15.70 15.45 -5.95
C PRO A 219 -14.92 14.84 -4.79
N TYR A 220 -13.66 15.23 -4.64
CA TYR A 220 -12.79 14.71 -3.58
C TYR A 220 -13.36 14.94 -2.16
N GLU A 221 -14.01 16.08 -1.94
CA GLU A 221 -14.56 16.49 -0.64
C GLU A 221 -15.69 15.56 -0.13
N GLU A 222 -16.49 14.99 -1.03
CA GLU A 222 -17.59 14.10 -0.67
C GLU A 222 -17.09 12.74 -0.15
N LEU A 223 -15.86 12.35 -0.53
CA LEU A 223 -15.33 11.01 -0.31
C LEU A 223 -14.54 10.89 1.00
N PHE A 224 -13.73 11.91 1.34
CA PHE A 224 -12.66 11.77 2.33
C PHE A 224 -12.78 12.68 3.58
N SER A 225 -13.86 13.45 3.70
CA SER A 225 -14.04 14.42 4.79
C SER A 225 -14.12 13.75 6.18
N ALA A 226 -13.10 13.97 7.02
CA ALA A 226 -13.13 13.63 8.45
C ALA A 226 -13.64 14.83 9.27
N HIS A 227 -14.72 14.64 10.03
CA HIS A 227 -15.36 15.56 10.99
C HIS A 227 -14.81 16.99 11.13
N GLY A 228 -15.65 17.98 10.81
CA GLY A 228 -15.73 19.26 11.53
C GLY A 228 -14.58 20.25 11.40
N ASP A 229 -13.43 19.86 10.83
CA ASP A 229 -12.42 20.82 10.38
C ASP A 229 -12.96 21.48 9.12
N THR A 230 -13.22 22.77 9.23
CA THR A 230 -14.10 23.56 8.37
C THR A 230 -13.79 23.36 6.89
N SER A 231 -14.84 23.07 6.12
CA SER A 231 -14.86 23.16 4.65
C SER A 231 -14.24 24.46 4.10
N ALA A 232 -14.18 25.51 4.92
CA ALA A 232 -13.47 26.76 4.63
C ALA A 232 -11.94 26.59 4.43
N VAL A 233 -11.26 25.74 5.21
CA VAL A 233 -9.81 25.53 5.05
C VAL A 233 -9.52 24.74 3.77
N TRP A 234 -10.29 23.69 3.49
CA TRP A 234 -10.13 22.92 2.25
C TRP A 234 -10.43 23.74 0.98
N CYS A 235 -11.46 24.60 1.00
CA CYS A 235 -11.79 25.50 -0.12
C CYS A 235 -10.73 26.60 -0.33
N GLU A 236 -10.21 27.22 0.74
CA GLU A 236 -9.12 28.20 0.64
C GLU A 236 -7.80 27.56 0.17
N TRP A 237 -7.54 26.31 0.56
CA TRP A 237 -6.36 25.56 0.15
C TRP A 237 -6.38 25.11 -1.31
N LEU A 238 -7.49 24.56 -1.81
CA LEU A 238 -7.64 24.22 -3.22
C LEU A 238 -7.60 25.45 -4.13
N TYR A 239 -8.10 26.59 -3.63
CA TYR A 239 -7.96 27.88 -4.30
C TYR A 239 -6.50 28.36 -4.35
N ALA A 240 -5.72 28.19 -3.26
CA ALA A 240 -4.30 28.53 -3.23
C ALA A 240 -3.42 27.60 -4.12
N ILE A 241 -3.78 26.33 -4.23
CA ILE A 241 -3.09 25.30 -5.04
C ILE A 241 -3.19 25.57 -6.55
N ARG A 242 -4.21 26.30 -7.02
CA ARG A 242 -4.27 26.77 -8.42
C ARG A 242 -3.11 27.71 -8.79
N HIS A 243 -2.41 28.26 -7.78
CA HIS A 243 -1.44 29.34 -7.97
C HIS A 243 -0.04 29.07 -7.39
N LEU A 244 0.14 28.19 -6.38
CA LEU A 244 1.45 27.90 -5.77
C LEU A 244 1.62 26.42 -5.38
N PRO A 245 2.83 25.85 -5.50
CA PRO A 245 3.11 24.50 -5.02
C PRO A 245 3.05 24.44 -3.49
N VAL A 246 2.48 23.36 -2.97
CA VAL A 246 2.40 23.05 -1.55
C VAL A 246 3.35 21.90 -1.24
N SER A 247 4.08 22.01 -0.14
CA SER A 247 4.95 20.94 0.36
C SER A 247 4.66 20.63 1.83
N ASN A 248 4.67 19.34 2.16
CA ASN A 248 4.57 18.79 3.51
C ASN A 248 3.39 19.31 4.35
N CYS A 249 2.19 19.43 3.74
CA CYS A 249 0.97 19.80 4.44
C CYS A 249 0.34 18.58 5.11
N GLU A 250 0.16 18.59 6.44
CA GLU A 250 -0.41 17.47 7.17
C GLU A 250 -1.93 17.60 7.29
N LEU A 251 -2.68 16.70 6.65
CA LEU A 251 -4.15 16.67 6.68
C LEU A 251 -4.65 15.26 6.89
N SER A 252 -5.76 15.14 7.61
CA SER A 252 -6.40 13.84 7.84
C SER A 252 -7.48 13.55 6.80
N ILE A 253 -7.58 12.28 6.41
CA ILE A 253 -8.70 11.75 5.63
C ILE A 253 -9.45 10.70 6.44
N ARG A 254 -10.71 10.45 6.06
CA ARG A 254 -11.50 9.33 6.58
C ARG A 254 -11.54 8.20 5.58
N SER A 255 -11.12 7.01 6.01
CA SER A 255 -11.27 5.76 5.26
C SER A 255 -12.71 5.25 5.34
N ARG A 256 -13.08 4.33 4.44
CA ARG A 256 -14.41 3.73 4.35
C ARG A 256 -14.85 3.00 5.63
N ASP A 257 -13.90 2.42 6.36
CA ASP A 257 -14.11 1.77 7.65
C ASP A 257 -14.33 2.75 8.82
N GLY A 258 -14.30 4.06 8.54
CA GLY A 258 -14.42 5.12 9.54
C GLY A 258 -13.11 5.49 10.23
N SER A 259 -12.01 4.79 9.94
CA SER A 259 -10.69 5.13 10.49
C SER A 259 -10.18 6.47 9.95
N VAL A 260 -9.44 7.20 10.78
CA VAL A 260 -8.82 8.48 10.42
C VAL A 260 -7.35 8.21 10.07
N ARG A 261 -6.93 8.63 8.87
CA ARG A 261 -5.56 8.51 8.38
C ARG A 261 -4.95 9.90 8.26
N TRP A 262 -3.75 10.09 8.79
CA TRP A 262 -3.00 11.34 8.66
C TRP A 262 -2.03 11.24 7.48
N LEU A 263 -2.08 12.22 6.58
CA LEU A 263 -1.27 12.24 5.37
C LEU A 263 -0.47 13.53 5.29
N ALA A 264 0.82 13.42 4.95
CA ALA A 264 1.67 14.54 4.58
C ALA A 264 1.64 14.72 3.05
N TRP A 265 1.04 15.81 2.60
CA TRP A 265 0.74 16.10 1.21
C TRP A 265 1.76 17.02 0.56
N ASN A 266 2.15 16.65 -0.67
CA ASN A 266 2.81 17.53 -1.63
C ASN A 266 1.89 17.70 -2.82
N ILE A 267 1.64 18.95 -3.21
CA ILE A 267 0.64 19.26 -4.22
C ILE A 267 1.23 20.21 -5.25
N ILE A 268 1.15 19.82 -6.51
CA ILE A 268 1.63 20.60 -7.64
C ILE A 268 0.53 20.76 -8.70
N ARG A 269 0.57 21.87 -9.42
CA ARG A 269 -0.26 22.08 -10.61
C ARG A 269 0.40 21.43 -11.81
N LEU A 270 -0.39 20.70 -12.58
CA LEU A 270 -0.05 20.21 -13.91
C LEU A 270 -0.69 21.15 -14.93
N ASP A 271 0.13 21.75 -15.80
CA ASP A 271 -0.38 22.65 -16.85
C ASP A 271 -1.12 21.90 -17.96
N ASP A 272 -0.72 20.65 -18.20
CA ASP A 272 -1.37 19.75 -19.16
C ASP A 272 -1.46 18.32 -18.60
N PHE A 273 -2.68 17.89 -18.32
CA PHE A 273 -3.06 16.52 -18.03
C PHE A 273 -4.32 16.19 -18.85
N ASP A 274 -4.17 15.35 -19.87
CA ASP A 274 -5.22 15.08 -20.87
C ASP A 274 -5.78 16.35 -21.54
N ARG A 275 -4.90 17.28 -21.94
CA ARG A 275 -5.23 18.54 -22.62
C ARG A 275 -5.97 19.57 -21.76
N ALA A 276 -5.94 19.40 -20.44
CA ALA A 276 -6.52 20.34 -19.49
C ALA A 276 -5.61 20.48 -18.25
N PRO A 277 -5.64 21.62 -17.54
CA PRO A 277 -4.97 21.75 -16.26
C PRO A 277 -5.51 20.76 -15.21
N ALA A 278 -4.64 20.30 -14.33
CA ALA A 278 -5.01 19.43 -13.23
C ALA A 278 -4.12 19.70 -12.00
N VAL A 279 -4.45 19.07 -10.89
CA VAL A 279 -3.70 19.12 -9.64
C VAL A 279 -3.24 17.71 -9.30
N LEU A 280 -1.92 17.52 -9.13
CA LEU A 280 -1.34 16.28 -8.62
C LEU A 280 -1.10 16.42 -7.12
N ALA A 281 -1.76 15.58 -6.33
CA ALA A 281 -1.55 15.47 -4.89
C ALA A 281 -0.90 14.12 -4.55
N VAL A 282 0.22 14.17 -3.82
CA VAL A 282 0.96 13.00 -3.35
C VAL A 282 1.02 13.03 -1.83
N GLY A 283 0.35 12.06 -1.19
CA GLY A 283 0.22 11.93 0.26
C GLY A 283 1.00 10.75 0.81
N HIS A 284 1.83 10.99 1.83
CA HIS A 284 2.51 9.94 2.60
C HIS A 284 1.77 9.68 3.91
N ASP A 285 1.45 8.42 4.22
CA ASP A 285 0.79 8.08 5.49
C ASP A 285 1.75 8.28 6.67
N ILE A 286 1.38 9.19 7.57
CA ILE A 286 2.12 9.53 8.79
C ILE A 286 1.36 9.12 10.05
N THR A 287 0.30 8.32 9.93
CA THR A 287 -0.58 7.94 11.05
C THR A 287 0.19 7.26 12.19
N GLU A 288 0.99 6.24 11.90
CA GLU A 288 1.79 5.53 12.91
C GLU A 288 2.89 6.41 13.50
N LYS A 289 3.54 7.23 12.68
CA LYS A 289 4.56 8.18 13.11
C LYS A 289 3.98 9.16 14.12
N ARG A 290 2.79 9.71 13.84
CA ARG A 290 2.13 10.67 14.70
C ARG A 290 1.67 10.02 16.02
N ARG A 291 1.05 8.84 15.95
CA ARG A 291 0.65 8.06 17.14
C ARG A 291 1.84 7.75 18.04
N SER A 292 2.98 7.37 17.45
CA SER A 292 4.21 7.08 18.20
C SER A 292 4.79 8.33 18.87
N ALA A 293 4.77 9.47 18.18
CA ALA A 293 5.22 10.75 18.73
C ALA A 293 4.33 11.21 19.91
N GLU A 294 3.01 11.03 19.82
CA GLU A 294 2.08 11.35 20.91
C GLU A 294 2.30 10.46 22.14
N LEU A 295 2.48 9.15 21.93
CA LEU A 295 2.80 8.20 23.00
C LEU A 295 4.13 8.54 23.69
N LEU A 296 5.15 8.91 22.91
CA LEU A 296 6.45 9.32 23.44
C LEU A 296 6.32 10.59 24.29
N LEU A 297 5.63 11.61 23.77
CA LEU A 297 5.40 12.87 24.49
C LEU A 297 4.64 12.64 25.79
N GLN A 298 3.63 11.76 25.77
CA GLN A 298 2.89 11.40 26.98
C GLN A 298 3.80 10.67 27.99
N SER A 299 4.66 9.77 27.52
CA SER A 299 5.64 9.07 28.36
C SER A 299 6.66 10.04 28.98
N GLU A 300 7.18 11.00 28.21
CA GLU A 300 8.10 12.02 28.72
C GLU A 300 7.47 12.90 29.79
N ARG A 301 6.23 13.35 29.56
CA ARG A 301 5.47 14.12 30.56
C ARG A 301 5.29 13.34 31.85
N LEU A 302 4.94 12.05 31.78
CA LEU A 302 4.79 11.20 32.95
C LEU A 302 6.13 10.97 33.67
N ALA A 303 7.22 10.76 32.93
CA ALA A 303 8.55 10.60 33.50
C ALA A 303 9.03 11.87 34.23
N ALA A 304 8.78 13.06 33.66
CA ALA A 304 9.08 14.34 34.29
C ALA A 304 8.28 14.53 35.59
N ILE A 305 6.98 14.20 35.58
CA ILE A 305 6.13 14.19 36.79
C ILE A 305 6.66 13.17 37.82
N GLY A 306 7.15 12.01 37.37
CA GLY A 306 7.69 10.98 38.26
C GLY A 306 8.97 11.41 38.96
N GLN A 307 9.87 12.12 38.25
CA GLN A 307 11.09 12.65 38.86
C GLN A 307 10.80 13.73 39.89
N THR A 308 9.89 14.66 39.59
CA THR A 308 9.52 15.71 40.55
C THR A 308 8.83 15.13 41.79
N ILE A 309 7.93 14.15 41.62
CA ILE A 309 7.29 13.47 42.74
C ILE A 309 8.29 12.68 43.57
N THR A 310 9.31 12.04 42.97
CA THR A 310 10.29 11.26 43.73
C THR A 310 11.08 12.15 44.70
N GLY A 311 11.49 13.35 44.26
CA GLY A 311 12.09 14.35 45.14
C GLY A 311 11.11 14.83 46.22
N LEU A 312 9.90 15.19 45.82
CA LEU A 312 8.84 15.66 46.74
C LEU A 312 8.42 14.56 47.74
N ALA A 313 8.52 13.28 47.37
CA ALA A 313 8.10 12.14 48.19
C ALA A 313 8.98 11.96 49.41
N HIS A 314 10.29 12.14 49.26
CA HIS A 314 11.20 12.06 50.40
C HIS A 314 10.91 13.19 51.40
N GLU A 315 10.74 14.42 50.93
CA GLU A 315 10.44 15.56 51.80
C GLU A 315 9.04 15.47 52.43
N SER A 316 8.05 15.03 51.66
CA SER A 316 6.65 14.88 52.12
C SER A 316 6.53 13.76 53.14
N ARG A 317 7.16 12.60 52.90
CA ARG A 317 7.17 11.48 53.86
C ARG A 317 7.84 11.92 55.16
N ASN A 318 8.95 12.66 55.08
CA ASN A 318 9.62 13.22 56.26
C ASN A 318 8.72 14.20 57.03
N ALA A 319 7.94 15.04 56.33
CA ALA A 319 7.01 15.97 56.96
C ALA A 319 5.84 15.25 57.65
N LEU A 320 5.23 14.26 56.99
CA LEU A 320 4.16 13.45 57.57
C LEU A 320 4.67 12.70 58.81
N GLN A 321 5.86 12.10 58.74
CA GLN A 321 6.43 11.37 59.85
C GLN A 321 6.70 12.26 61.08
N ARG A 322 7.13 13.52 60.88
CA ARG A 322 7.24 14.51 61.97
C ARG A 322 5.89 14.88 62.56
N ILE A 323 4.85 15.05 61.73
CA ILE A 323 3.48 15.32 62.21
C ILE A 323 3.02 14.14 63.07
N ASN A 324 3.27 12.90 62.64
CA ASN A 324 2.89 11.70 63.40
C ASN A 324 3.55 11.67 64.77
N SER A 325 4.86 11.92 64.84
CA SER A 325 5.58 11.92 66.11
C SER A 325 5.06 13.00 67.06
N CYS A 326 4.72 14.19 66.54
CA CYS A 326 4.14 15.24 67.37
C CYS A 326 2.72 14.89 67.86
N THR A 327 1.89 14.28 67.01
CA THR A 327 0.53 13.88 67.40
C THR A 327 0.53 12.71 68.39
N GLU A 328 1.44 11.74 68.22
CA GLU A 328 1.67 10.66 69.19
C GLU A 328 2.11 11.22 70.55
N LEU A 329 3.09 12.13 70.58
CA LEU A 329 3.54 12.78 71.83
C LEU A 329 2.42 13.58 72.50
N LEU A 330 1.64 14.34 71.72
CA LEU A 330 0.48 15.05 72.25
C LEU A 330 -0.55 14.08 72.81
N GLU A 331 -0.84 12.94 72.17
CA GLU A 331 -1.81 11.97 72.68
C GLU A 331 -1.44 11.49 74.09
N PHE A 332 -0.15 11.30 74.37
CA PHE A 332 0.36 10.99 75.72
C PHE A 332 0.23 12.16 76.71
N GLU A 333 0.39 13.42 76.27
CA GLU A 333 0.28 14.59 77.17
C GLU A 333 -1.17 14.95 77.53
N VAL A 334 -2.15 14.64 76.65
CA VAL A 334 -3.58 14.98 76.86
C VAL A 334 -4.43 13.80 77.33
N GLU A 335 -3.82 12.76 77.94
CA GLU A 335 -4.43 11.46 78.31
C GLU A 335 -5.83 11.54 78.96
N GLU A 336 -6.19 12.61 79.66
CA GLU A 336 -7.50 12.78 80.32
C GLU A 336 -8.54 13.60 79.53
N ASN A 337 -8.17 14.22 78.40
CA ASN A 337 -9.06 15.04 77.58
C ASN A 337 -9.55 14.29 76.33
N ALA A 338 -10.69 13.61 76.47
CA ALA A 338 -11.31 12.82 75.41
C ALA A 338 -11.58 13.61 74.11
N GLN A 339 -11.87 14.91 74.19
CA GLN A 339 -12.07 15.75 73.00
C GLN A 339 -10.75 16.03 72.28
N ALA A 340 -9.67 16.29 73.03
CA ALA A 340 -8.33 16.48 72.46
C ALA A 340 -7.83 15.20 71.78
N ILE A 341 -7.99 14.05 72.43
CA ILE A 341 -7.63 12.73 71.86
C ILE A 341 -8.40 12.47 70.55
N GLN A 342 -9.70 12.80 70.49
CA GLN A 342 -10.47 12.67 69.25
C GLN A 342 -9.94 13.58 68.11
N LEU A 343 -9.53 14.81 68.42
CA LEU A 343 -8.96 15.72 67.43
C LEU A 343 -7.61 15.20 66.92
N ILE A 344 -6.75 14.71 67.82
CA ILE A 344 -5.45 14.09 67.48
C ILE A 344 -5.65 12.91 66.52
N ARG A 345 -6.58 12.00 66.84
CA ARG A 345 -6.91 10.86 65.95
C ARG A 345 -7.42 11.28 64.58
N ARG A 346 -8.19 12.37 64.50
CA ARG A 346 -8.63 12.92 63.20
C ARG A 346 -7.47 13.49 62.39
N ILE A 347 -6.46 14.08 63.04
CA ILE A 347 -5.24 14.56 62.37
C ILE A 347 -4.42 13.37 61.87
N GLN A 348 -4.19 12.34 62.70
CA GLN A 348 -3.50 11.11 62.31
C GLN A 348 -4.20 10.45 61.10
N GLN A 349 -5.53 10.32 61.13
CA GLN A 349 -6.29 9.78 59.99
C GLN A 349 -6.12 10.63 58.71
N ALA A 350 -6.17 11.96 58.82
CA ALA A 350 -5.97 12.83 57.67
C ALA A 350 -4.53 12.74 57.11
N GLN A 351 -3.55 12.52 57.98
CA GLN A 351 -2.16 12.30 57.61
C GLN A 351 -1.97 10.97 56.87
N ASP A 352 -2.59 9.90 57.36
CA ASP A 352 -2.57 8.58 56.71
C ASP A 352 -3.24 8.61 55.33
N ASP A 353 -4.37 9.32 55.23
CA ASP A 353 -5.06 9.55 53.96
C ASP A 353 -4.09 10.27 52.99
N LEU A 354 -3.41 11.34 53.43
CA LEU A 354 -2.48 12.10 52.61
C LEU A 354 -1.25 11.28 52.17
N ALA A 355 -0.71 10.43 53.05
CA ALA A 355 0.39 9.53 52.75
C ALA A 355 0.01 8.55 51.62
N ARG A 356 -1.21 7.99 51.71
CA ARG A 356 -1.76 7.07 50.71
C ARG A 356 -1.93 7.76 49.36
N LEU A 357 -2.53 8.95 49.34
CA LEU A 357 -2.68 9.77 48.12
C LEU A 357 -1.32 9.98 47.44
N PHE A 358 -0.31 10.33 48.24
CA PHE A 358 1.02 10.62 47.72
C PHE A 358 1.67 9.39 47.09
N ASP A 359 1.58 8.23 47.73
CA ASP A 359 2.10 6.98 47.19
C ASP A 359 1.36 6.52 45.92
N GLU A 360 0.06 6.80 45.80
CA GLU A 360 -0.69 6.54 44.57
C GLU A 360 -0.22 7.41 43.39
N VAL A 361 -0.05 8.72 43.60
CA VAL A 361 0.44 9.63 42.54
C VAL A 361 1.87 9.24 42.13
N ARG A 362 2.73 8.92 43.11
CA ARG A 362 4.10 8.42 42.85
C ARG A 362 4.08 7.12 42.04
N SER A 363 3.27 6.14 42.45
CA SER A 363 3.14 4.88 41.73
C SER A 363 2.57 5.07 40.32
N PHE A 364 1.71 6.06 40.12
CA PHE A 364 1.18 6.39 38.80
C PHE A 364 2.25 7.05 37.91
N ALA A 365 3.10 7.92 38.45
CA ALA A 365 4.11 8.59 37.64
C ALA A 365 5.36 7.72 37.35
N ALA A 366 5.61 6.70 38.17
CA ALA A 366 6.75 5.81 38.00
C ALA A 366 6.68 4.99 36.69
N PRO A 367 7.83 4.72 36.03
CA PRO A 367 7.93 3.73 34.96
C PRO A 367 7.52 2.34 35.45
N ILE A 368 6.73 1.63 34.64
CA ILE A 368 6.36 0.24 34.94
C ILE A 368 7.44 -0.68 34.34
N GLN A 369 8.26 -1.26 35.21
CA GLN A 369 9.09 -2.40 34.87
C GLN A 369 8.37 -3.66 35.35
N LEU A 370 8.24 -4.65 34.47
CA LEU A 370 7.53 -5.90 34.76
C LEU A 370 8.52 -7.00 35.10
N ASP A 371 8.28 -7.67 36.21
CA ASP A 371 8.95 -8.92 36.58
C ASP A 371 8.03 -10.10 36.26
N ARG A 372 8.09 -10.56 35.01
CA ARG A 372 7.14 -11.54 34.48
C ARG A 372 7.53 -12.96 34.86
N SER A 373 6.54 -13.74 35.30
CA SER A 373 6.65 -15.18 35.51
C SER A 373 5.34 -15.86 35.13
N THR A 374 5.40 -17.15 34.78
CA THR A 374 4.19 -17.92 34.44
C THR A 374 3.34 -18.14 35.68
N CYS A 375 2.24 -17.39 35.78
CA CYS A 375 1.34 -17.41 36.91
C CYS A 375 -0.03 -18.00 36.55
N SER A 376 -0.72 -18.57 37.54
CA SER A 376 -2.16 -18.85 37.47
C SER A 376 -2.93 -17.57 37.76
N LEU A 377 -3.72 -17.08 36.80
CA LEU A 377 -4.55 -15.89 37.01
C LEU A 377 -5.56 -16.06 38.15
N PRO A 378 -6.21 -17.24 38.33
CA PRO A 378 -7.03 -17.54 39.50
C PRO A 378 -6.36 -17.23 40.83
N SER A 379 -5.10 -17.65 40.99
CA SER A 379 -4.37 -17.36 42.23
C SER A 379 -4.18 -15.86 42.47
N ILE A 380 -4.06 -15.05 41.41
CA ILE A 380 -3.77 -13.62 41.52
C ILE A 380 -5.01 -12.84 41.96
N TRP A 381 -6.17 -13.10 41.35
CA TRP A 381 -7.39 -12.39 41.75
C TRP A 381 -7.92 -12.88 43.10
N ARG A 382 -7.72 -14.15 43.47
CA ARG A 382 -8.03 -14.64 44.83
C ARG A 382 -7.17 -13.93 45.87
N ASP A 383 -5.87 -13.76 45.63
CA ASP A 383 -5.00 -12.97 46.52
C ASP A 383 -5.49 -11.52 46.65
N ALA A 384 -5.85 -10.88 45.53
CA ALA A 384 -6.39 -9.52 45.53
C ALA A 384 -7.71 -9.43 46.33
N TRP A 385 -8.57 -10.44 46.22
CA TRP A 385 -9.80 -10.55 47.00
C TRP A 385 -9.52 -10.72 48.50
N HIS A 386 -8.54 -11.56 48.87
CA HIS A 386 -8.14 -11.76 50.27
C HIS A 386 -7.57 -10.49 50.92
N HIS A 387 -6.89 -9.63 50.17
CA HIS A 387 -6.40 -8.35 50.70
C HIS A 387 -7.52 -7.39 51.13
N LEU A 388 -8.75 -7.59 50.66
CA LEU A 388 -9.91 -6.72 50.92
C LEU A 388 -10.84 -7.25 52.02
N GLN A 389 -10.35 -8.16 52.86
CA GLN A 389 -11.16 -8.78 53.91
C GLN A 389 -11.74 -7.78 54.91
N ASN A 390 -11.06 -6.66 55.17
CA ASN A 390 -11.56 -5.66 56.11
C ASN A 390 -12.73 -4.88 55.53
N GLU A 391 -12.70 -4.56 54.24
CA GLU A 391 -13.74 -3.89 53.48
C GLU A 391 -14.97 -4.77 53.26
N GLN A 392 -14.79 -6.09 53.34
CA GLN A 392 -15.86 -7.09 53.28
C GLN A 392 -16.59 -7.29 54.62
N ARG A 393 -15.98 -6.91 55.75
CA ARG A 393 -16.55 -7.18 57.08
C ARG A 393 -17.90 -6.49 57.27
N GLY A 394 -18.89 -7.28 57.69
CA GLY A 394 -20.24 -6.78 57.99
C GLY A 394 -21.12 -6.56 56.75
N ARG A 395 -20.67 -6.98 55.57
CA ARG A 395 -21.42 -6.88 54.31
C ARG A 395 -21.90 -8.23 53.79
N GLN A 396 -23.02 -8.23 53.08
CA GLN A 396 -23.52 -9.40 52.36
C GLN A 396 -22.96 -9.43 50.93
N ILE A 397 -21.82 -10.11 50.75
CA ILE A 397 -21.11 -10.16 49.47
C ILE A 397 -20.92 -11.62 49.02
N GLU A 398 -21.31 -11.91 47.78
CA GLU A 398 -21.09 -13.20 47.13
C GLU A 398 -20.00 -13.06 46.05
N PHE A 399 -18.89 -13.77 46.22
CA PHE A 399 -17.82 -13.86 45.22
C PHE A 399 -17.89 -15.20 44.51
N SER A 400 -17.99 -15.19 43.18
CA SER A 400 -18.05 -16.39 42.35
C SER A 400 -17.01 -16.32 41.23
N GLU A 401 -16.46 -17.47 40.86
CA GLU A 401 -15.52 -17.59 39.75
C GLU A 401 -15.93 -18.72 38.80
N ASP A 402 -15.86 -18.46 37.50
CA ASP A 402 -16.10 -19.42 36.43
C ASP A 402 -14.87 -19.47 35.53
N VAL A 403 -13.97 -20.42 35.83
CA VAL A 403 -12.66 -20.53 35.20
C VAL A 403 -12.22 -21.98 35.10
N GLU A 404 -11.63 -22.33 33.95
CA GLU A 404 -10.88 -23.55 33.79
C GLU A 404 -9.42 -23.32 34.21
N GLU A 405 -9.07 -23.76 35.43
CA GLU A 405 -7.80 -23.40 36.08
C GLU A 405 -6.54 -23.90 35.33
N ALA A 406 -6.68 -25.01 34.59
CA ALA A 406 -5.61 -25.54 33.74
C ALA A 406 -5.24 -24.59 32.58
N THR A 407 -6.20 -23.82 32.07
CA THR A 407 -6.02 -22.98 30.88
C THR A 407 -5.82 -21.49 31.23
N ALA A 408 -6.10 -21.07 32.46
CA ALA A 408 -5.96 -19.67 32.91
C ALA A 408 -4.54 -19.31 33.42
N ARG A 409 -3.50 -19.61 32.63
CA ARG A 409 -2.10 -19.28 32.92
C ARG A 409 -1.50 -18.32 31.89
N ALA A 410 -0.73 -17.34 32.36
CA ALA A 410 -0.03 -16.37 31.51
C ALA A 410 1.31 -15.93 32.13
N SER A 411 2.25 -15.49 31.29
CA SER A 411 3.51 -14.86 31.71
C SER A 411 3.27 -13.39 32.05
N VAL A 412 3.18 -13.11 33.35
CA VAL A 412 2.70 -11.84 33.91
C VAL A 412 3.47 -11.48 35.18
N ASP A 413 3.46 -10.21 35.55
CA ASP A 413 3.95 -9.76 36.85
C ASP A 413 2.84 -9.93 37.89
N ARG A 414 3.05 -10.88 38.82
CA ARG A 414 2.08 -11.23 39.87
C ARG A 414 1.68 -10.00 40.68
N PHE A 415 2.65 -9.22 41.16
CA PHE A 415 2.41 -8.08 42.04
C PHE A 415 1.59 -6.99 41.34
N ARG A 416 1.94 -6.69 40.08
CA ARG A 416 1.24 -5.68 39.28
C ARG A 416 -0.18 -6.13 38.91
N LEU A 417 -0.39 -7.40 38.55
CA LEU A 417 -1.75 -7.88 38.29
C LEU A 417 -2.60 -7.99 39.56
N THR A 418 -2.04 -8.34 40.72
CA THR A 418 -2.78 -8.25 41.99
C THR A 418 -3.30 -6.83 42.21
N GLN A 419 -2.51 -5.80 41.88
CA GLN A 419 -2.93 -4.40 41.95
C GLN A 419 -4.09 -4.07 40.99
N VAL A 420 -4.09 -4.61 39.76
CA VAL A 420 -5.20 -4.46 38.81
C VAL A 420 -6.51 -4.99 39.39
N PHE A 421 -6.50 -6.25 39.84
CA PHE A 421 -7.70 -6.88 40.40
C PHE A 421 -8.15 -6.21 41.70
N ARG A 422 -7.21 -5.79 42.55
CA ARG A 422 -7.55 -5.05 43.77
C ARG A 422 -8.28 -3.75 43.44
N ASN A 423 -7.81 -2.97 42.46
CA ASN A 423 -8.47 -1.73 42.05
C ASN A 423 -9.89 -1.98 41.49
N LEU A 424 -10.09 -3.09 40.78
CA LEU A 424 -11.41 -3.49 40.29
C LEU A 424 -12.35 -3.85 41.44
N PHE A 425 -11.91 -4.71 42.36
CA PHE A 425 -12.71 -5.14 43.50
C PHE A 425 -13.01 -3.99 44.48
N GLU A 426 -12.04 -3.11 44.76
CA GLU A 426 -12.27 -1.89 45.54
C GLU A 426 -13.31 -0.96 44.88
N ASN A 427 -13.39 -0.95 43.54
CA ASN A 427 -14.41 -0.21 42.82
C ASN A 427 -15.79 -0.85 42.97
N SER A 428 -15.90 -2.16 42.76
CA SER A 428 -17.16 -2.89 42.95
C SER A 428 -17.67 -2.81 44.38
N LEU A 429 -16.79 -2.98 45.39
CA LEU A 429 -17.15 -2.85 46.80
C LEU A 429 -17.62 -1.43 47.14
N ALA A 430 -16.94 -0.40 46.67
CA ALA A 430 -17.33 0.98 46.99
C ALA A 430 -18.63 1.43 46.30
N ALA A 431 -18.98 0.85 45.14
CA ALA A 431 -20.16 1.23 44.37
C ALA A 431 -21.39 0.38 44.70
N GLY A 432 -21.22 -0.92 44.99
CA GLY A 432 -22.31 -1.86 45.22
C GLY A 432 -22.98 -1.69 46.58
N ALA A 433 -24.31 -1.84 46.62
CA ALA A 433 -25.09 -2.00 47.84
C ALA A 433 -25.31 -3.49 48.16
N ASP A 434 -25.65 -3.80 49.41
CA ASP A 434 -25.90 -5.18 49.83
C ASP A 434 -27.32 -5.64 49.41
N PRO A 435 -27.50 -6.89 48.89
CA PRO A 435 -26.45 -7.89 48.62
C PRO A 435 -25.66 -7.61 47.33
N LEU A 436 -24.33 -7.70 47.42
CA LEU A 436 -23.41 -7.47 46.31
C LEU A 436 -22.90 -8.81 45.78
N THR A 437 -22.91 -8.98 44.46
CA THR A 437 -22.35 -10.15 43.80
C THR A 437 -21.22 -9.70 42.88
N ILE A 438 -20.06 -10.34 42.99
CA ILE A 438 -18.91 -10.13 42.10
C ILE A 438 -18.59 -11.48 41.46
N ARG A 439 -18.57 -11.50 40.13
CA ARG A 439 -18.24 -12.69 39.33
C ARG A 439 -17.00 -12.43 38.49
N VAL A 440 -16.04 -13.35 38.55
CA VAL A 440 -14.88 -13.36 37.66
C VAL A 440 -15.00 -14.53 36.71
N THR A 441 -14.90 -14.28 35.41
CA THR A 441 -14.84 -15.34 34.39
C THR A 441 -13.54 -15.23 33.62
N CYS A 442 -12.97 -16.35 33.20
CA CYS A 442 -11.79 -16.35 32.34
C CYS A 442 -11.90 -17.40 31.25
N ARG A 443 -11.68 -16.96 30.00
CA ARG A 443 -11.74 -17.81 28.81
C ARG A 443 -10.54 -17.57 27.92
N ALA A 444 -10.09 -18.62 27.25
CA ALA A 444 -9.03 -18.52 26.27
C ALA A 444 -9.60 -18.09 24.91
N LEU A 445 -9.00 -17.07 24.30
CA LEU A 445 -9.39 -16.57 22.98
C LEU A 445 -8.30 -16.89 21.95
N PRO A 446 -8.68 -17.22 20.70
CA PRO A 446 -7.74 -17.21 19.59
C PRO A 446 -7.16 -15.79 19.44
N GLY A 447 -5.84 -15.68 19.31
CA GLY A 447 -5.18 -14.38 19.16
C GLY A 447 -5.49 -13.71 17.82
N PRO A 448 -5.26 -12.39 17.69
CA PRO A 448 -5.32 -11.73 16.39
C PRO A 448 -4.28 -12.34 15.43
N PRO A 449 -4.57 -12.44 14.11
CA PRO A 449 -3.65 -13.03 13.14
C PRO A 449 -2.33 -12.25 13.12
N ASN A 450 -1.26 -12.89 13.58
CA ASN A 450 0.07 -12.29 13.62
C ASN A 450 0.73 -12.45 12.24
N ARG A 451 0.84 -11.37 11.46
CA ARG A 451 1.43 -11.37 10.10
C ARG A 451 2.94 -11.71 10.07
N LEU A 452 3.60 -11.82 11.23
CA LEU A 452 5.06 -11.99 11.34
C LEU A 452 5.52 -13.35 11.92
N ARG A 453 4.60 -14.25 12.29
CA ARG A 453 4.96 -15.61 12.74
C ARG A 453 4.35 -16.66 11.80
N PRO A 454 5.14 -17.54 11.17
CA PRO A 454 4.61 -18.68 10.45
C PRO A 454 3.85 -19.57 11.44
N VAL A 455 2.63 -19.93 11.06
CA VAL A 455 1.72 -20.82 11.80
C VAL A 455 2.39 -22.18 11.99
N ALA A 456 2.88 -22.43 13.19
CA ALA A 456 3.13 -23.76 13.70
C ALA A 456 2.34 -23.82 15.02
N ASP A 457 1.29 -24.64 15.03
CA ASP A 457 0.26 -24.85 16.05
C ASP A 457 -0.90 -23.84 16.12
N GLU A 458 -1.97 -24.17 15.38
CA GLU A 458 -3.34 -23.63 15.51
C GLU A 458 -4.03 -24.01 16.84
N SER A 459 -3.32 -24.69 17.76
CA SER A 459 -3.87 -25.24 19.01
C SER A 459 -3.62 -24.37 20.26
N GLU A 460 -2.85 -23.29 20.19
CA GLU A 460 -2.54 -22.46 21.36
C GLU A 460 -3.32 -21.15 21.34
N ALA A 461 -4.44 -21.11 22.07
CA ALA A 461 -5.12 -19.86 22.39
C ALA A 461 -4.11 -18.86 22.93
N SER A 462 -3.91 -17.77 22.18
CA SER A 462 -2.79 -16.85 22.35
C SER A 462 -3.10 -15.73 23.35
N GLN A 463 -4.38 -15.55 23.68
CA GLN A 463 -4.87 -14.54 24.61
C GLN A 463 -5.85 -15.14 25.62
N LEU A 464 -5.94 -14.49 26.78
CA LEU A 464 -6.93 -14.75 27.82
C LEU A 464 -7.83 -13.52 27.93
N GLU A 465 -9.15 -13.75 27.90
CA GLU A 465 -10.15 -12.77 28.29
C GLU A 465 -10.53 -13.02 29.74
N ILE A 466 -10.54 -11.98 30.55
CA ILE A 466 -11.02 -12.00 31.93
C ILE A 466 -12.14 -10.98 32.06
N ARG A 467 -13.32 -11.42 32.50
CA ARG A 467 -14.45 -10.52 32.78
C ARG A 467 -14.66 -10.42 34.28
N VAL A 468 -14.71 -9.20 34.80
CA VAL A 468 -15.06 -8.90 36.19
C VAL A 468 -16.39 -8.17 36.18
N ILE A 469 -17.42 -8.82 36.72
CA ILE A 469 -18.83 -8.41 36.63
C ILE A 469 -19.35 -8.18 38.04
N ASP A 470 -20.00 -7.05 38.28
CA ASP A 470 -20.74 -6.77 39.51
C ASP A 470 -22.22 -6.44 39.26
N ASN A 471 -23.03 -6.51 40.31
CA ASN A 471 -24.44 -6.08 40.32
C ASN A 471 -24.63 -4.69 40.97
N GLY A 472 -23.59 -3.84 40.94
CA GLY A 472 -23.65 -2.47 41.44
C GLY A 472 -24.52 -1.54 40.57
N PRO A 473 -24.40 -0.21 40.70
CA PRO A 473 -25.21 0.75 39.92
C PRO A 473 -24.77 0.89 38.44
N GLY A 474 -23.71 0.21 38.02
CA GLY A 474 -23.14 0.34 36.68
C GLY A 474 -22.43 1.67 36.44
N LEU A 475 -22.20 1.99 35.16
CA LEU A 475 -21.51 3.20 34.71
C LEU A 475 -22.36 3.94 33.67
N ASP A 476 -22.60 5.23 33.89
CA ASP A 476 -23.24 6.09 32.88
C ASP A 476 -22.33 6.32 31.64
N ASP A 477 -22.88 6.88 30.57
CA ASP A 477 -22.15 7.08 29.29
C ASP A 477 -20.91 7.98 29.44
N ARG A 478 -20.91 8.89 30.43
CA ARG A 478 -19.78 9.78 30.70
C ARG A 478 -18.69 9.01 31.44
N ALA A 479 -19.06 8.29 32.49
CA ALA A 479 -18.15 7.48 33.28
C ALA A 479 -17.52 6.38 32.42
N ARG A 480 -18.28 5.69 31.55
CA ARG A 480 -17.72 4.70 30.61
C ARG A 480 -16.61 5.27 29.73
N ARG A 481 -16.76 6.52 29.25
CA ARG A 481 -15.75 7.18 28.39
C ARG A 481 -14.55 7.73 29.16
N GLN A 482 -14.70 7.99 30.46
CA GLN A 482 -13.69 8.68 31.28
C GLN A 482 -13.05 7.79 32.36
N VAL A 483 -13.56 6.57 32.61
CA VAL A 483 -13.15 5.72 33.75
C VAL A 483 -11.64 5.41 33.77
N PHE A 484 -10.99 5.33 32.61
CA PHE A 484 -9.55 5.09 32.51
C PHE A 484 -8.71 6.38 32.46
N GLN A 485 -9.34 7.57 32.45
CA GLN A 485 -8.63 8.83 32.50
C GLN A 485 -8.09 9.09 33.92
N PRO A 486 -6.83 9.56 34.06
CA PRO A 486 -6.28 9.90 35.37
C PRO A 486 -7.13 10.96 36.09
N PHE A 487 -7.26 10.81 37.41
CA PHE A 487 -8.02 11.71 38.30
C PHE A 487 -9.55 11.72 38.10
N PHE A 488 -10.09 10.87 37.22
CA PHE A 488 -11.53 10.70 37.10
C PHE A 488 -12.06 9.82 38.23
N THR A 489 -13.02 10.33 39.01
CA THR A 489 -13.67 9.59 40.10
C THR A 489 -15.12 10.05 40.26
N THR A 490 -16.02 9.12 40.56
CA THR A 490 -17.40 9.40 40.99
C THR A 490 -17.55 9.28 42.52
N LYS A 491 -16.49 8.88 43.22
CA LYS A 491 -16.46 8.68 44.68
C LYS A 491 -16.06 9.96 45.41
N ALA A 492 -16.70 10.23 46.56
CA ALA A 492 -16.37 11.36 47.43
C ALA A 492 -14.96 11.30 48.05
N LYS A 493 -14.38 10.09 48.20
CA LYS A 493 -13.03 9.85 48.77
C LYS A 493 -12.13 9.02 47.83
N GLY A 494 -12.26 9.20 46.51
CA GLY A 494 -11.42 8.49 45.52
C GLY A 494 -10.39 9.41 44.87
N THR A 495 -9.19 8.89 44.58
CA THR A 495 -8.13 9.62 43.88
C THR A 495 -8.33 9.70 42.37
N GLY A 496 -9.16 8.80 41.83
CA GLY A 496 -9.35 8.61 40.40
C GLY A 496 -8.13 8.05 39.66
N LEU A 497 -7.11 7.55 40.37
CA LEU A 497 -5.92 6.97 39.76
C LEU A 497 -6.00 5.46 39.57
N GLY A 498 -6.82 4.75 40.37
CA GLY A 498 -6.85 3.28 40.38
C GLY A 498 -7.10 2.66 39.00
N MET A 499 -8.05 3.19 38.23
CA MET A 499 -8.37 2.63 36.91
C MET A 499 -7.38 3.04 35.83
N ALA A 500 -6.81 4.24 35.92
CA ALA A 500 -5.69 4.64 35.07
C ALA A 500 -4.43 3.79 35.33
N ILE A 501 -4.18 3.41 36.59
CA ILE A 501 -3.11 2.47 36.96
C ILE A 501 -3.38 1.08 36.38
N ALA A 502 -4.60 0.56 36.52
CA ALA A 502 -4.96 -0.75 35.98
C ALA A 502 -4.78 -0.81 34.46
N HIS A 503 -5.23 0.23 33.75
CA HIS A 503 -5.04 0.38 32.30
C HIS A 503 -3.56 0.39 31.92
N ARG A 504 -2.71 1.17 32.62
CA ARG A 504 -1.27 1.22 32.36
C ARG A 504 -0.58 -0.13 32.61
N ILE A 505 -0.95 -0.83 33.68
CA ILE A 505 -0.39 -2.14 34.00
C ILE A 505 -0.74 -3.15 32.91
N LEU A 506 -2.01 -3.21 32.47
CA LEU A 506 -2.43 -4.13 31.41
C LEU A 506 -1.78 -3.80 30.07
N ALA A 507 -1.69 -2.51 29.71
CA ALA A 507 -0.98 -2.08 28.51
C ALA A 507 0.50 -2.48 28.54
N ALA A 508 1.18 -2.37 29.69
CA ALA A 508 2.56 -2.84 29.86
C ALA A 508 2.71 -4.36 29.68
N HIS A 509 1.65 -5.13 29.96
CA HIS A 509 1.59 -6.56 29.69
C HIS A 509 1.25 -6.91 28.23
N GLY A 510 1.04 -5.92 27.36
CA GLY A 510 0.56 -6.14 25.98
C GLY A 510 -0.94 -6.49 25.92
N GLY A 511 -1.67 -6.24 27.01
CA GLY A 511 -3.10 -6.45 27.14
C GLY A 511 -3.92 -5.17 27.04
N SER A 512 -5.23 -5.29 27.23
CA SER A 512 -6.16 -4.15 27.27
C SER A 512 -7.19 -4.30 28.40
N ILE A 513 -7.88 -3.20 28.72
CA ILE A 513 -9.05 -3.18 29.59
C ILE A 513 -10.13 -2.30 28.95
N ALA A 514 -11.36 -2.77 28.98
CA ALA A 514 -12.54 -2.07 28.48
C ALA A 514 -13.69 -2.20 29.48
N VAL A 515 -14.70 -1.35 29.32
CA VAL A 515 -15.99 -1.48 30.00
C VAL A 515 -17.03 -1.85 28.96
N GLU A 516 -17.78 -2.92 29.20
CA GLU A 516 -18.92 -3.32 28.37
C GLU A 516 -20.25 -3.02 29.08
N GLU A 517 -21.33 -2.98 28.31
CA GLU A 517 -22.68 -2.94 28.87
C GLU A 517 -23.00 -4.31 29.47
N SER A 518 -23.11 -4.35 30.80
CA SER A 518 -23.43 -5.57 31.51
C SER A 518 -24.90 -5.96 31.27
N THR A 519 -25.14 -7.25 31.09
CA THR A 519 -26.51 -7.82 31.07
C THR A 519 -27.12 -7.92 32.47
N ALA A 520 -26.27 -7.94 33.51
CA ALA A 520 -26.66 -7.71 34.89
C ALA A 520 -26.68 -6.20 35.15
N SER A 521 -27.56 -5.69 36.01
CA SER A 521 -27.75 -4.24 36.23
C SER A 521 -26.55 -3.45 36.83
N GLY A 522 -25.31 -3.95 36.72
CA GLY A 522 -24.08 -3.34 37.25
C GLY A 522 -22.96 -3.12 36.21
N ALA A 523 -21.70 -3.16 36.66
CA ALA A 523 -20.55 -2.88 35.81
C ALA A 523 -19.86 -4.16 35.31
N GLU A 524 -19.40 -4.15 34.06
CA GLU A 524 -18.62 -5.24 33.48
C GLU A 524 -17.31 -4.70 32.90
N PHE A 525 -16.19 -5.16 33.49
CA PHE A 525 -14.84 -4.87 33.00
C PHE A 525 -14.29 -6.07 32.26
N VAL A 526 -13.87 -5.87 31.02
CA VAL A 526 -13.27 -6.91 30.16
C VAL A 526 -11.79 -6.63 30.00
N LEU A 527 -10.95 -7.55 30.45
CA LEU A 527 -9.51 -7.50 30.38
C LEU A 527 -9.01 -8.52 29.35
N THR A 528 -8.04 -8.15 28.53
CA THR A 528 -7.34 -9.08 27.63
C THR A 528 -5.87 -9.16 27.99
N LEU A 529 -5.29 -10.35 27.95
CA LEU A 529 -3.87 -10.59 28.25
C LEU A 529 -3.26 -11.62 27.29
N PRO A 530 -2.07 -11.39 26.74
CA PRO A 530 -1.35 -12.44 26.01
C PRO A 530 -0.85 -13.52 26.96
N ARG A 531 -0.97 -14.80 26.58
CA ARG A 531 -0.45 -15.92 27.40
C ARG A 531 1.07 -15.90 27.50
N ASN A 532 1.75 -15.70 26.38
CA ASN A 532 3.20 -15.57 26.28
C ASN A 532 3.52 -14.33 25.44
N PRO A 533 3.57 -13.13 26.06
CA PRO A 533 4.17 -11.98 25.41
C PRO A 533 5.66 -12.32 25.20
N GLY A 534 6.03 -12.57 23.94
CA GLY A 534 7.34 -13.05 23.54
C GLY A 534 8.50 -12.15 23.94
#